data_AF-A0A6L8BDK5-F1
#
_entry.id   AF-A0A6L8BDK5-F1
#
_cell.length_a   1.000
_cell.length_b   1.000
_cell.length_c   1.000
_cell.angle_alpha   90.00
_cell.angle_beta   90.00
_cell.angle_gamma   90.00
#
_symmetry.space_group_name_H-M   'P 1'
#
loop_
_entity.id
_entity.type
_entity.pdbx_description
1 polymer ?
#
loop_
_entity_poly.entity_id
_entity_poly.type
_entity_poly.pdbx_seq_one_letter_code
_entity_poly.pdbx_strand_id
1 'polypeptide(L)' 'RGVGESLIDTALAEAECNWVALAAAARRKRFGAASPGAYRERARQARFLKSRGFEYGQIQAALDLEGDSD' A
#
# COMPACT_ATOMS: atom_id res chain seq x y z
N ARG A 1 0.43 -23.45 -7.23
CA ARG A 1 -0.83 -22.80 -6.79
C ARG A 1 -1.22 -21.81 -7.88
N GLY A 2 -2.06 -22.22 -8.82
CA GLY A 2 -2.51 -21.38 -9.95
C GLY A 2 -3.99 -21.15 -9.80
N VAL A 3 -4.36 -20.15 -9.01
CA VAL A 3 -5.72 -19.59 -9.10
C VAL A 3 -5.67 -18.66 -10.30
N GLY A 4 -6.61 -18.81 -11.23
CA GLY A 4 -6.71 -17.95 -12.41
C GLY A 4 -6.75 -16.49 -11.97
N GLU A 5 -5.91 -15.67 -12.59
CA GLU A 5 -5.71 -14.25 -12.29
C GLU A 5 -7.06 -13.49 -12.19
N SER A 6 -8.02 -13.85 -13.05
CA SER A 6 -9.38 -13.30 -13.07
C SER A 6 -10.25 -13.65 -11.86
N LEU A 7 -10.01 -14.81 -11.24
CA LEU A 7 -10.77 -15.31 -10.09
C LEU A 7 -10.24 -14.70 -8.78
N ILE A 8 -8.94 -14.37 -8.75
CA ILE A 8 -8.34 -13.56 -7.69
C ILE A 8 -8.92 -12.15 -7.74
N ASP A 9 -8.85 -11.48 -8.90
CA ASP A 9 -9.28 -10.08 -9.01
C ASP A 9 -10.75 -9.87 -8.64
N THR A 10 -11.62 -10.79 -9.06
CA THR A 10 -13.06 -10.74 -8.72
C THR A 10 -13.29 -10.97 -7.22
N ALA A 11 -12.65 -11.98 -6.63
CA ALA A 11 -12.76 -12.26 -5.20
C ALA A 11 -12.14 -11.13 -4.34
N LEU A 12 -11.10 -10.45 -4.82
CA LEU A 12 -10.48 -9.31 -4.13
C LEU A 12 -11.30 -8.01 -4.26
N ALA A 13 -12.05 -7.85 -5.36
CA ALA A 13 -12.98 -6.74 -5.55
C ALA A 13 -14.27 -6.92 -4.73
N GLU A 14 -14.79 -8.15 -4.63
CA GLU A 14 -15.98 -8.48 -3.83
C GLU A 14 -15.72 -8.46 -2.31
N ALA A 15 -14.47 -8.66 -1.88
CA ALA A 15 -14.12 -8.74 -0.47
C ALA A 15 -14.08 -7.39 0.29
N GLU A 16 -14.50 -6.26 -0.31
CA GLU A 16 -14.31 -4.91 0.24
C GLU A 16 -12.88 -4.70 0.78
N CYS A 17 -11.90 -5.37 0.16
CA CYS A 17 -10.58 -5.44 0.74
C CYS A 17 -9.94 -4.06 0.61
N ASN A 18 -9.81 -3.35 1.72
CA ASN A 18 -9.22 -2.03 1.74
C ASN A 18 -7.70 -2.16 1.60
N TRP A 19 -7.25 -2.41 0.37
CA TRP A 19 -5.84 -2.57 -0.01
C TRP A 19 -5.01 -1.37 0.38
N VAL A 20 -5.61 -0.17 0.36
CA VAL A 20 -4.98 1.06 0.82
C VAL A 20 -4.71 0.99 2.33
N ALA A 21 -5.68 0.57 3.14
CA ALA A 21 -5.49 0.39 4.59
C ALA A 21 -4.45 -0.71 4.91
N LEU A 22 -4.44 -1.80 4.14
CA LEU A 22 -3.43 -2.86 4.29
C LEU A 22 -2.02 -2.36 3.94
N ALA A 23 -1.88 -1.59 2.86
CA ALA A 23 -0.63 -0.96 2.47
C ALA A 23 -0.17 0.07 3.53
N ALA A 24 -1.08 0.90 4.04
CA ALA A 24 -0.80 1.87 5.10
C ALA A 24 -0.33 1.18 6.40
N ALA A 25 -1.01 0.11 6.82
CA ALA A 25 -0.62 -0.69 7.98
C ALA A 25 0.74 -1.36 7.80
N ALA A 26 1.02 -1.94 6.62
CA ALA A 26 2.31 -2.56 6.31
C ALA A 26 3.45 -1.52 6.33
N ARG A 27 3.20 -0.34 5.75
CA ARG A 27 4.13 0.81 5.79
C ARG A 27 4.38 1.26 7.22
N ARG A 28 3.32 1.52 8.01
CA ARG A 28 3.42 1.96 9.42
C ARG A 28 4.19 0.96 10.27
N LYS A 29 3.97 -0.34 10.09
CA LYS A 29 4.71 -1.39 10.81
C LYS A 29 6.22 -1.36 10.54
N ARG A 30 6.65 -0.90 9.35
CA ARG A 30 8.06 -0.90 8.94
C ARG A 30 8.77 0.43 9.18
N PHE A 31 8.06 1.55 8.99
CA PHE A 31 8.61 2.91 8.95
C PHE A 31 8.07 3.83 10.06
N GLY A 32 7.12 3.37 10.86
CA GLY A 32 6.47 4.16 11.90
C GLY A 32 5.35 5.05 11.36
N ALA A 33 4.72 5.81 12.26
CA ALA A 33 3.62 6.72 11.94
C ALA A 33 4.09 8.09 11.43
N ALA A 34 5.39 8.41 11.50
CA ALA A 34 5.92 9.69 11.05
C ALA A 34 5.73 9.85 9.54
N SER A 35 5.21 11.00 9.09
CA SER A 35 5.08 11.30 7.66
C SER A 35 6.46 11.26 6.98
N PRO A 36 6.55 10.77 5.73
CA PRO A 36 7.81 10.73 5.01
C PRO A 36 8.30 12.15 4.71
N GLY A 37 9.05 12.76 5.62
CA GLY A 37 9.49 14.16 5.52
C GLY A 37 10.45 14.45 4.37
N ALA A 38 10.91 13.44 3.62
CA ALA A 38 11.78 13.61 2.47
C ALA A 38 11.32 12.75 1.27
N TYR A 39 11.46 13.29 0.05
CA TYR A 39 11.20 12.57 -1.20
C TYR A 39 11.91 11.21 -1.28
N ARG A 40 13.12 11.12 -0.73
CA ARG A 40 13.89 9.88 -0.62
C ARG A 40 13.21 8.83 0.27
N GLU A 41 12.58 9.24 1.36
CA GLU A 41 11.81 8.35 2.25
C GLU A 41 10.53 7.88 1.57
N ARG A 42 9.82 8.76 0.86
CA ARG A 42 8.64 8.37 0.06
C ARG A 42 9.01 7.31 -1.00
N ALA A 43 10.12 7.49 -1.72
CA ALA A 43 10.60 6.51 -2.69
C ALA A 43 11.01 5.17 -2.05
N ARG A 44 11.63 5.20 -0.86
CA ARG A 44 11.98 3.99 -0.08
C ARG A 44 10.72 3.22 0.33
N GLN A 45 9.70 3.92 0.83
CA GLN A 45 8.44 3.34 1.26
C GLN A 45 7.65 2.76 0.07
N ALA A 46 7.61 3.47 -1.06
CA ALA A 46 6.98 2.98 -2.30
C ALA A 46 7.64 1.68 -2.81
N ARG A 47 8.98 1.60 -2.80
CA ARG A 47 9.71 0.38 -3.19
C ARG A 47 9.42 -0.79 -2.26
N PHE A 48 9.31 -0.53 -0.96
CA PHE A 48 8.93 -1.55 0.01
C PHE A 48 7.51 -2.08 -0.22
N LEU A 49 6.55 -1.21 -0.50
CA LEU A 49 5.18 -1.65 -0.77
C LEU A 49 5.08 -2.39 -2.11
N LYS A 50 5.80 -1.94 -3.14
CA LYS A 50 5.90 -2.66 -4.41
C LYS A 50 6.46 -4.08 -4.24
N SER A 51 7.48 -4.27 -3.39
CA SER A 51 8.03 -5.61 -3.11
C SER A 51 7.09 -6.49 -2.28
N ARG A 52 6.00 -5.94 -1.74
CA ARG A 52 4.91 -6.66 -1.06
C ARG A 52 3.71 -6.93 -1.96
N GLY A 53 3.78 -6.57 -3.24
CA GLY A 53 2.74 -6.85 -4.22
C GLY A 53 1.59 -5.84 -4.23
N PHE A 54 1.77 -4.66 -3.63
CA PHE A 54 0.79 -3.59 -3.76
C PHE A 54 0.90 -2.90 -5.12
N GLU A 55 -0.25 -2.54 -5.68
CA GLU A 55 -0.34 -1.82 -6.95
C GLU A 55 -0.01 -0.34 -6.82
N TYR A 56 0.40 0.29 -7.92
CA TYR A 56 0.82 1.69 -7.91
C TYR A 56 -0.23 2.65 -7.29
N GLY A 57 -1.51 2.48 -7.64
CA GLY A 57 -2.59 3.29 -7.08
C GLY A 57 -2.75 3.11 -5.56
N GLN A 58 -2.63 1.88 -5.08
CA GLN A 58 -2.70 1.55 -3.65
C GLN A 58 -1.49 2.13 -2.89
N ILE A 59 -0.31 2.08 -3.51
CA ILE A 59 0.92 2.64 -2.95
C ILE A 59 0.82 4.16 -2.81
N GLN A 60 0.36 4.87 -3.85
CA GLN A 60 0.19 6.32 -3.76
C GLN A 60 -0.83 6.69 -2.70
N ALA A 61 -2.02 6.09 -2.74
CA ALA A 61 -3.07 6.35 -1.75
C ALA A 61 -2.61 6.10 -0.30
N ALA A 62 -1.86 5.02 -0.04
CA ALA A 62 -1.35 4.72 1.29
C ALA A 62 -0.23 5.67 1.77
N LEU A 63 0.54 6.24 0.85
CA LEU A 63 1.56 7.25 1.16
C LEU A 63 0.94 8.62 1.42
N ASP A 64 -0.16 8.94 0.73
CA ASP A 64 -0.85 10.23 0.83
C ASP A 64 -1.79 10.28 2.05
N LEU A 65 -2.40 9.15 2.45
CA LEU A 65 -3.25 9.03 3.66
C LEU A 65 -2.54 9.48 4.96
N GLU A 66 -1.22 9.35 5.01
CA GLU A 66 -0.40 9.70 6.17
C GLU A 66 0.37 11.03 5.97
N GLY A 67 0.21 11.66 4.81
CA GLY A 67 0.69 13.02 4.53
C GLY A 67 -0.27 14.12 5.00
N ASP A 68 -1.53 13.77 5.25
CA ASP A 68 -2.65 14.70 5.54
C ASP A 68 -2.94 14.84 7.06
N SER A 69 -1.97 14.50 7.93
CA SER A 69 -2.11 14.58 9.40
C SER A 69 -1.51 15.87 9.98
N ASP A 70 -1.82 17.03 9.37
CA ASP A 70 -1.48 18.37 9.87
C ASP A 70 -2.75 19.21 10.06
#